data_AF-A0A9P4VNK7-F1
#
_entry.id   AF-A0A9P4VNK7-F1
#
_cell.length_a   1.000
_cell.length_b   1.000
_cell.length_c   1.000
_cell.angle_alpha   90.00
_cell.angle_beta   90.00
_cell.angle_gamma   90.00
#
_symmetry.space_group_name_H-M   'P 1'
#
loop_
_entity.id
_entity.type
_entity.pdbx_description
1 polymer ?
#
loop_
_entity_poly.entity_id
_entity_poly.type
_entity_poly.pdbx_seq_one_letter_code
_entity_poly.pdbx_strand_id
1 'polypeptide(L)'
;MSLGTPYDYLRAPPPPPSPDFAGIQKLVRQATRSSRVVVQQVERLQNTLHRKYVLRMTDGSSLLLKCPPSNSTRILRHEQQNLSTEAEILSLLATNAPHIPIPRLLKQDQSCRSIIDSPYVLRSHLRGTSLDTISTNITSEERRQIDRTIGMRLRTISMLTAPSYGPSPRVLAGTGYPTWRQAFTSMLEAILQDAEDMLVLVPYVAVRSEVARHASVLDEVVEAKLVPMDVGTERNVLIDERSKEVVGLLSWGGCVWGDPYLATVFGEDWVGEAFWEGWGECPARIGSVQVRHLLYLVYRSVLSVITQYIRPELGGDELEARRTLMRALSQLSMF
;
A
#
# COMPACT_ATOMS: atom_id res chain seq x y z
N MET A 1 -13.51 -44.31 -30.27
CA MET A 1 -13.75 -42.88 -29.98
C MET A 1 -14.08 -42.77 -28.50
N SER A 2 -13.08 -42.51 -27.67
CA SER A 2 -13.26 -42.36 -26.22
C SER A 2 -13.78 -40.95 -25.93
N LEU A 3 -15.01 -40.86 -25.48
CA LEU A 3 -15.64 -39.60 -25.05
C LEU A 3 -14.93 -39.11 -23.78
N GLY A 4 -14.28 -37.96 -23.88
CA GLY A 4 -13.65 -37.28 -22.75
C GLY A 4 -14.69 -36.88 -21.71
N THR A 5 -14.34 -37.05 -20.44
CA THR A 5 -15.19 -36.73 -19.29
C THR A 5 -15.51 -35.22 -19.20
N PRO A 6 -16.69 -34.80 -18.72
CA PRO A 6 -17.15 -33.40 -18.81
C PRO A 6 -16.48 -32.41 -17.84
N TYR A 7 -15.39 -32.79 -17.17
CA TYR A 7 -14.81 -32.03 -16.05
C TYR A 7 -13.55 -31.21 -16.37
N ASP A 8 -13.09 -31.18 -17.62
CA ASP A 8 -11.83 -30.51 -17.99
C ASP A 8 -11.90 -28.96 -18.11
N TYR A 9 -13.07 -28.35 -17.91
CA TYR A 9 -13.25 -26.89 -18.06
C TYR A 9 -13.03 -26.04 -16.80
N LEU A 10 -12.63 -26.65 -15.66
CA LEU A 10 -12.41 -25.93 -14.39
C LEU A 10 -10.97 -25.95 -13.88
N ARG A 11 -9.99 -26.32 -14.71
CA ARG A 11 -8.59 -26.07 -14.36
C ARG A 11 -8.31 -24.59 -14.51
N ALA A 12 -8.19 -23.90 -13.38
CA ALA A 12 -7.57 -22.58 -13.34
C ALA A 12 -6.26 -22.62 -14.15
N PRO A 13 -5.98 -21.61 -15.00
CA PRO A 13 -4.76 -21.58 -15.78
C PRO A 13 -3.56 -21.77 -14.84
N PRO A 14 -2.55 -22.58 -15.23
CA PRO A 14 -1.37 -22.78 -14.40
C PRO A 14 -0.80 -21.42 -14.01
N PRO A 15 -0.31 -21.26 -12.77
CA PRO A 15 0.24 -19.99 -12.33
C PRO A 15 1.32 -19.55 -13.33
N PRO A 16 1.42 -18.24 -13.66
CA PRO A 16 2.53 -17.78 -14.47
C PRO A 16 3.82 -18.20 -13.77
N PRO A 17 4.74 -18.88 -14.46
CA PRO A 17 5.97 -19.34 -13.85
C PRO A 17 6.72 -18.15 -13.21
N SER A 18 7.59 -18.44 -12.24
CA SER A 18 8.56 -17.41 -11.85
C SER A 18 9.32 -17.00 -13.11
N PRO A 19 9.56 -15.69 -13.32
CA PRO A 19 10.25 -15.23 -14.51
C PRO A 19 11.61 -15.93 -14.61
N ASP A 20 11.92 -16.44 -15.81
CA ASP A 20 13.17 -17.13 -16.04
C ASP A 20 14.34 -16.15 -16.07
N PHE A 21 15.54 -16.64 -15.78
CA PHE A 21 16.72 -15.78 -15.69
C PHE A 21 17.01 -15.06 -17.02
N ALA A 22 16.78 -15.73 -18.15
CA ALA A 22 17.01 -15.16 -19.48
C ALA A 22 16.04 -14.02 -19.80
N GLY A 23 14.75 -14.18 -19.49
CA GLY A 23 13.75 -13.11 -19.61
C GLY A 23 14.07 -11.90 -18.75
N ILE A 24 14.45 -12.13 -17.48
CA ILE A 24 14.90 -11.05 -16.56
C ILE A 24 16.12 -10.32 -17.13
N GLN A 25 17.13 -11.06 -17.60
CA GLN A 25 18.34 -10.48 -18.18
C GLN A 25 18.03 -9.61 -19.42
N LYS A 26 17.11 -10.08 -20.27
CA LYS A 26 16.65 -9.32 -21.45
C LYS A 26 15.88 -8.06 -21.03
N LEU A 27 15.00 -8.17 -20.03
CA LEU A 27 14.25 -7.05 -19.47
C LEU A 27 15.18 -5.96 -18.93
N VAL A 28 16.18 -6.35 -18.13
CA VAL A 28 17.16 -5.41 -17.54
C VAL A 28 17.92 -4.67 -18.63
N ARG A 29 18.43 -5.36 -19.66
CA ARG A 29 19.14 -4.72 -20.78
C ARG A 29 18.26 -3.71 -21.53
N GLN A 30 16.99 -4.03 -21.74
CA GLN A 30 16.05 -3.10 -22.37
C GLN A 30 15.77 -1.88 -21.49
N ALA A 31 15.59 -2.07 -20.18
CA ALA A 31 15.27 -1.00 -19.24
C ALA A 31 16.45 -0.05 -19.01
N THR A 32 17.69 -0.57 -18.97
CA THR A 32 18.91 0.23 -18.77
C THR A 32 19.48 0.78 -20.08
N ARG A 33 18.97 0.33 -21.24
CA ARG A 33 19.53 0.62 -22.57
C ARG A 33 21.02 0.26 -22.67
N SER A 34 21.45 -0.77 -21.95
CA SER A 34 22.85 -1.20 -21.90
C SER A 34 22.96 -2.72 -22.05
N SER A 35 23.68 -3.17 -23.08
CA SER A 35 23.96 -4.58 -23.32
C SER A 35 25.01 -5.17 -22.37
N ARG A 36 25.81 -4.30 -21.72
CA ARG A 36 26.89 -4.68 -20.80
C ARG A 36 26.40 -5.05 -19.41
N VAL A 37 25.17 -4.68 -19.05
CA VAL A 37 24.60 -5.04 -17.73
C VAL A 37 24.29 -6.53 -17.72
N VAL A 38 24.88 -7.23 -16.75
CA VAL A 38 24.66 -8.66 -16.51
C VAL A 38 24.05 -8.83 -15.13
N VAL A 39 22.91 -9.53 -15.09
CA VAL A 39 22.29 -9.98 -13.85
C VAL A 39 23.18 -11.10 -13.30
N GLN A 40 23.68 -10.92 -12.08
CA GLN A 40 24.50 -11.92 -11.39
C GLN A 40 23.63 -12.81 -10.50
N GLN A 41 22.63 -12.23 -9.85
CA GLN A 41 21.78 -12.94 -8.88
C GLN A 41 20.35 -12.43 -8.95
N VAL A 42 19.40 -13.34 -8.76
CA VAL A 42 17.97 -13.08 -8.60
C VAL A 42 17.53 -13.67 -7.27
N GLU A 43 17.14 -12.81 -6.33
CA GLU A 43 16.71 -13.19 -4.99
C GLU A 43 15.22 -12.89 -4.83
N ARG A 44 14.41 -13.90 -4.45
CA ARG A 44 12.99 -13.70 -4.19
C ARG A 44 12.76 -13.29 -2.73
N LEU A 45 12.11 -12.16 -2.53
CA LEU A 45 11.67 -11.73 -1.20
C LEU A 45 10.48 -12.58 -0.74
N GLN A 46 10.51 -13.04 0.50
CA GLN A 46 9.47 -13.84 1.12
C GLN A 46 8.42 -12.96 1.81
N ASN A 47 7.28 -13.55 2.20
CA ASN A 47 6.23 -12.91 2.99
C ASN A 47 5.74 -11.57 2.43
N THR A 48 5.53 -11.53 1.11
CA THR A 48 4.94 -10.37 0.43
C THR A 48 3.81 -10.83 -0.50
N LEU A 49 2.73 -10.05 -0.56
CA LEU A 49 1.58 -10.33 -1.43
C LEU A 49 2.03 -10.48 -2.90
N HIS A 50 2.74 -9.48 -3.40
CA HIS A 50 3.29 -9.49 -4.75
C HIS A 50 4.62 -10.22 -4.79
N ARG A 51 4.89 -10.96 -5.87
CA ARG A 51 6.21 -11.58 -6.07
C ARG A 51 7.23 -10.48 -6.32
N LYS A 52 8.18 -10.30 -5.40
CA LYS A 52 9.26 -9.31 -5.51
C LYS A 52 10.61 -10.02 -5.65
N TYR A 53 11.41 -9.57 -6.60
CA TYR A 53 12.74 -10.09 -6.87
C TYR A 53 13.76 -8.96 -6.80
N VAL A 54 14.79 -9.12 -5.95
CA VAL A 54 15.99 -8.27 -5.95
C VAL A 54 16.94 -8.80 -7.00
N LEU A 55 17.27 -7.96 -7.97
CA LEU A 55 18.18 -8.27 -9.07
C LEU A 55 19.51 -7.61 -8.77
N ARG A 56 20.58 -8.39 -8.57
CA ARG A 56 21.94 -7.87 -8.36
C ARG A 56 22.72 -7.97 -9.66
N MET A 57 23.33 -6.86 -10.07
CA MET A 57 24.12 -6.77 -11.29
C MET A 57 25.60 -6.97 -10.99
N THR A 58 26.39 -7.35 -11.99
CA THR A 58 27.85 -7.52 -11.86
C THR A 58 28.61 -6.23 -11.53
N ASP A 59 28.03 -5.06 -11.83
CA ASP A 59 28.59 -3.75 -11.47
C ASP A 59 28.26 -3.32 -10.03
N GLY A 60 27.63 -4.20 -9.25
CA GLY A 60 27.21 -3.96 -7.87
C GLY A 60 25.89 -3.19 -7.75
N SER A 61 25.28 -2.71 -8.84
CA SER A 61 23.96 -2.07 -8.80
C SER A 61 22.85 -3.09 -8.51
N SER A 62 21.69 -2.61 -8.06
CA SER A 62 20.56 -3.48 -7.76
C SER A 62 19.23 -2.87 -8.19
N LEU A 63 18.35 -3.71 -8.71
CA LEU A 63 16.99 -3.36 -9.12
C LEU A 63 15.98 -4.22 -8.37
N LEU A 64 14.73 -3.76 -8.30
CA LEU A 64 13.61 -4.53 -7.80
C LEU A 64 12.63 -4.78 -8.94
N LEU A 65 12.33 -6.05 -9.19
CA LEU A 65 11.26 -6.50 -10.08
C LEU A 65 10.07 -6.92 -9.24
N LYS A 66 8.92 -6.27 -9.43
CA LYS A 66 7.65 -6.63 -8.80
C LYS A 66 6.71 -7.21 -9.87
N CYS A 67 6.16 -8.38 -9.59
CA CYS A 67 5.17 -9.04 -10.42
C CYS A 67 3.88 -9.27 -9.61
N PRO A 68 2.75 -9.56 -10.27
CA PRO A 68 1.53 -9.96 -9.60
C PRO A 68 1.75 -11.15 -8.66
N PRO A 69 0.89 -11.31 -7.65
CA PRO A 69 0.80 -12.52 -6.84
C PRO A 69 0.61 -13.78 -7.70
N SER A 70 0.69 -14.96 -7.07
CA SER A 70 0.33 -16.19 -7.78
C SER A 70 -1.17 -16.18 -8.13
N ASN A 71 -1.58 -16.85 -9.21
CA ASN A 71 -3.01 -16.95 -9.56
C ASN A 71 -3.86 -17.64 -8.47
N SER A 72 -3.25 -18.45 -7.61
CA SER A 72 -3.90 -19.07 -6.46
C SER A 72 -4.00 -18.16 -5.24
N THR A 73 -3.29 -17.03 -5.23
CA THR A 73 -3.35 -16.06 -4.13
C THR A 73 -4.65 -15.28 -4.23
N ARG A 74 -5.47 -15.34 -3.18
CA ARG A 74 -6.65 -14.48 -3.08
C ARG A 74 -6.21 -13.02 -2.91
N ILE A 75 -6.73 -12.16 -3.77
CA ILE A 75 -6.47 -10.72 -3.78
C ILE A 75 -7.77 -9.98 -3.49
N LEU A 76 -7.67 -8.93 -2.69
CA LEU A 76 -8.78 -8.02 -2.40
C LEU A 76 -9.04 -7.12 -3.61
N ARG A 77 -10.26 -6.62 -3.76
CA ARG A 77 -10.65 -5.79 -4.92
C ARG A 77 -9.73 -4.58 -5.10
N HIS A 78 -9.38 -3.91 -4.01
CA HIS A 78 -8.49 -2.75 -4.06
C HIS A 78 -7.04 -3.11 -4.42
N GLU A 79 -6.62 -4.38 -4.26
CA GLU A 79 -5.24 -4.82 -4.52
C GLU A 79 -4.98 -5.13 -5.99
N GLN A 80 -6.04 -5.34 -6.79
CA GLN A 80 -5.94 -5.79 -8.18
C GLN A 80 -5.11 -4.85 -9.06
N GLN A 81 -5.15 -3.55 -8.77
CA GLN A 81 -4.47 -2.50 -9.52
C GLN A 81 -3.24 -1.95 -8.78
N ASN A 82 -2.74 -2.65 -7.75
CA ASN A 82 -1.58 -2.19 -6.97
C ASN A 82 -0.30 -2.06 -7.81
N LEU A 83 -0.19 -2.82 -8.90
CA LEU A 83 0.99 -2.80 -9.76
C LEU A 83 1.01 -1.58 -10.69
N SER A 84 -0.11 -1.31 -11.37
CA SER A 84 -0.30 -0.12 -12.21
C SER A 84 -0.24 1.16 -11.36
N THR A 85 -0.93 1.16 -10.21
CA THR A 85 -0.92 2.28 -9.26
C THR A 85 0.49 2.63 -8.80
N GLU A 86 1.30 1.64 -8.41
CA GLU A 86 2.69 1.90 -7.99
C GLU A 86 3.49 2.59 -9.09
N ALA A 87 3.35 2.18 -10.35
CA ALA A 87 4.08 2.81 -11.45
C ALA A 87 3.64 4.26 -11.69
N GLU A 88 2.34 4.52 -11.69
CA GLU A 88 1.77 5.85 -11.93
C GLU A 88 2.12 6.82 -10.79
N ILE A 89 1.99 6.39 -9.53
CA ILE A 89 2.32 7.20 -8.36
C ILE A 89 3.82 7.47 -8.27
N LEU A 90 4.69 6.49 -8.54
CA LEU A 90 6.13 6.73 -8.58
C LEU A 90 6.51 7.74 -9.67
N SER A 91 5.87 7.68 -10.84
CA SER A 91 6.07 8.67 -11.91
C SER A 91 5.61 10.07 -11.49
N LEU A 92 4.43 10.16 -10.87
CA LEU A 92 3.87 11.41 -10.38
C LEU A 92 4.78 12.07 -9.33
N LEU A 93 5.25 11.29 -8.35
CA LEU A 93 6.12 11.79 -7.28
C LEU A 93 7.52 12.14 -7.77
N ALA A 94 8.06 11.41 -8.76
CA ALA A 94 9.35 11.76 -9.36
C ALA A 94 9.33 13.18 -9.97
N THR A 95 8.18 13.62 -10.50
CA THR A 95 8.00 14.97 -11.05
C THR A 95 7.73 16.01 -9.97
N ASN A 96 6.84 15.71 -9.01
CA ASN A 96 6.31 16.73 -8.09
C ASN A 96 7.02 16.78 -6.73
N ALA A 97 7.74 15.71 -6.35
CA ALA A 97 8.42 15.59 -5.06
C ALA A 97 9.79 14.89 -5.19
N PRO A 98 10.72 15.38 -6.05
CA PRO A 98 11.97 14.68 -6.39
C PRO A 98 12.96 14.51 -5.22
N HIS A 99 12.76 15.26 -4.14
CA HIS A 99 13.58 15.25 -2.93
C HIS A 99 13.15 14.16 -1.93
N ILE A 100 12.03 13.47 -2.17
CA ILE A 100 11.56 12.36 -1.32
C ILE A 100 12.27 11.07 -1.76
N PRO A 101 12.85 10.30 -0.82
CA PRO A 101 13.55 9.08 -1.16
C PRO A 101 12.56 7.97 -1.53
N ILE A 102 12.20 7.89 -2.81
CA ILE A 102 11.30 6.87 -3.36
C ILE A 102 12.01 6.03 -4.41
N PRO A 103 11.53 4.80 -4.69
CA PRO A 103 12.02 4.01 -5.80
C PRO A 103 11.82 4.73 -7.15
N ARG A 104 12.87 4.80 -7.97
CA ARG A 104 12.76 5.32 -9.34
C ARG A 104 12.19 4.25 -10.25
N LEU A 105 11.09 4.54 -10.93
CA LEU A 105 10.54 3.67 -11.97
C LEU A 105 11.52 3.60 -13.16
N LEU A 106 11.86 2.40 -13.62
CA LEU A 106 12.69 2.20 -14.82
C LEU A 106 11.85 1.73 -16.00
N LYS A 107 10.99 0.74 -15.78
CA LYS A 107 10.12 0.17 -16.81
C LYS A 107 8.92 -0.50 -16.18
N GLN A 108 7.80 -0.48 -16.88
CA GLN A 108 6.62 -1.28 -16.55
C GLN A 108 6.03 -1.90 -17.81
N ASP A 109 5.26 -2.96 -17.65
CA ASP A 109 4.40 -3.53 -18.67
C ASP A 109 3.22 -4.20 -17.97
N GLN A 110 2.00 -3.86 -18.36
CA GLN A 110 0.79 -4.43 -17.77
C GLN A 110 0.23 -5.61 -18.59
N SER A 111 0.89 -5.98 -19.69
CA SER A 111 0.49 -7.08 -20.57
C SER A 111 0.91 -8.45 -20.03
N CYS A 112 0.04 -9.44 -20.19
CA CYS A 112 0.38 -10.85 -19.95
C CYS A 112 1.38 -11.43 -20.96
N ARG A 113 1.59 -10.77 -22.11
CA ARG A 113 2.57 -11.17 -23.14
C ARG A 113 3.82 -10.30 -23.11
N SER A 114 4.17 -9.81 -21.92
CA SER A 114 5.39 -9.04 -21.73
C SER A 114 6.64 -9.89 -21.97
N ILE A 115 7.80 -9.28 -21.89
CA ILE A 115 9.10 -9.97 -22.05
C ILE A 115 9.35 -11.11 -21.04
N ILE A 116 8.61 -11.15 -19.95
CA ILE A 116 8.66 -12.20 -18.92
C ILE A 116 7.31 -12.92 -18.74
N ASP A 117 6.43 -12.84 -19.75
CA ASP A 117 5.11 -13.47 -19.79
C ASP A 117 4.22 -13.16 -18.56
N SER A 118 4.38 -11.94 -18.01
CA SER A 118 3.65 -11.46 -16.84
C SER A 118 3.70 -9.94 -16.77
N PRO A 119 2.64 -9.27 -16.27
CA PRO A 119 2.73 -7.87 -15.87
C PRO A 119 3.88 -7.65 -14.89
N TYR A 120 4.52 -6.48 -14.93
CA TYR A 120 5.60 -6.14 -14.00
C TYR A 120 5.81 -4.63 -13.81
N VAL A 121 6.45 -4.31 -12.69
CA VAL A 121 7.11 -3.03 -12.44
C VAL A 121 8.57 -3.29 -12.10
N LEU A 122 9.47 -2.69 -12.87
CA LEU A 122 10.90 -2.69 -12.64
C LEU A 122 11.34 -1.30 -12.17
N ARG A 123 11.98 -1.25 -11.02
CA ARG A 123 12.39 0.00 -10.36
C ARG A 123 13.75 -0.12 -9.68
N SER A 124 14.30 1.02 -9.26
CA SER A 124 15.51 1.01 -8.45
C SER A 124 15.27 0.27 -7.13
N HIS A 125 16.30 -0.43 -6.66
CA HIS A 125 16.33 -0.96 -5.31
C HIS A 125 16.95 0.08 -4.39
N LEU A 126 16.19 0.50 -3.36
CA LEU A 126 16.70 1.37 -2.32
C LEU A 126 17.43 0.52 -1.28
N ARG A 127 18.65 0.92 -0.93
CA ARG A 127 19.46 0.23 0.08
C ARG A 127 19.15 0.82 1.45
N GLY A 128 18.86 -0.05 2.40
CA GLY A 128 18.56 0.31 3.78
C GLY A 128 17.86 -0.85 4.48
N THR A 129 17.73 -0.74 5.79
CA THR A 129 17.05 -1.73 6.63
C THR A 129 15.74 -1.12 7.12
N SER A 130 14.68 -1.92 7.20
CA SER A 130 13.38 -1.40 7.65
C SER A 130 13.44 -0.93 9.10
N LEU A 131 12.67 0.12 9.41
CA LEU A 131 12.66 0.74 10.74
C LEU A 131 12.27 -0.25 11.84
N ASP A 132 11.35 -1.18 11.55
CA ASP A 132 10.92 -2.21 12.49
C ASP A 132 12.08 -3.12 12.93
N THR A 133 12.97 -3.46 11.99
CA THR A 133 14.10 -4.37 12.18
C THR A 133 15.23 -3.71 12.97
N ILE A 134 15.47 -2.41 12.77
CA ILE A 134 16.54 -1.69 13.48
C ILE A 134 16.08 -0.97 14.75
N SER A 135 14.79 -1.06 15.08
CA SER A 135 14.16 -0.33 16.19
C SER A 135 14.87 -0.52 17.54
N THR A 136 15.50 -1.67 17.77
CA THR A 136 16.28 -1.96 19.00
C THR A 136 17.68 -1.34 18.99
N ASN A 137 18.15 -0.87 17.84
CA ASN A 137 19.52 -0.41 17.59
C ASN A 137 19.58 1.11 17.28
N ILE A 138 18.53 1.84 17.64
CA ILE A 138 18.46 3.30 17.53
C ILE A 138 18.19 3.92 18.89
N THR A 139 18.80 5.07 19.14
CA THR A 139 18.57 5.87 20.33
C THR A 139 17.23 6.59 20.26
N SER A 140 16.73 7.08 21.40
CA SER A 140 15.48 7.85 21.43
C SER A 140 15.56 9.15 20.61
N GLU A 141 16.74 9.78 20.50
CA GLU A 141 16.91 10.98 19.68
C GLU A 141 16.89 10.66 18.18
N GLU A 142 17.58 9.59 17.76
CA GLU A 142 17.53 9.11 16.38
C GLU A 142 16.09 8.74 16.00
N ARG A 143 15.36 8.06 16.89
CA ARG A 143 13.94 7.74 16.68
C ARG A 143 13.09 8.99 16.49
N ARG A 144 13.23 10.01 17.35
CA ARG A 144 12.52 11.29 17.19
C ARG A 144 12.83 11.93 15.84
N GLN A 145 14.09 11.95 15.42
CA GLN A 145 14.48 12.54 14.15
C GLN A 145 13.92 11.76 12.94
N ILE A 146 13.88 10.43 13.02
CA ILE A 146 13.25 9.58 12.02
C ILE A 146 11.76 9.87 11.94
N ASP A 147 11.05 9.88 13.07
CA ASP A 147 9.59 10.12 13.12
C ASP A 147 9.23 11.51 12.57
N ARG A 148 10.00 12.55 12.95
CA ARG A 148 9.87 13.90 12.38
C ARG A 148 10.10 13.92 10.87
N THR A 149 11.09 13.18 10.40
CA THR A 149 11.35 13.07 8.96
C THR A 149 10.19 12.38 8.24
N ILE A 150 9.64 11.29 8.79
CA ILE A 150 8.48 10.60 8.20
C ILE A 150 7.30 11.58 8.10
N GLY A 151 6.96 12.27 9.19
CA GLY A 151 5.87 13.25 9.21
C GLY A 151 6.04 14.35 8.14
N MET A 152 7.24 14.92 8.04
CA MET A 152 7.57 15.94 7.03
C MET A 152 7.41 15.43 5.59
N ARG A 153 7.88 14.22 5.30
CA ARG A 153 7.76 13.63 3.96
C ARG A 153 6.31 13.33 3.61
N LEU A 154 5.55 12.74 4.53
CA LEU A 154 4.13 12.47 4.32
C LEU A 154 3.32 13.76 4.13
N ARG A 155 3.64 14.83 4.86
CA ARG A 155 3.04 16.15 4.63
C ARG A 155 3.30 16.66 3.23
N THR A 156 4.53 16.52 2.75
CA THR A 156 4.89 16.94 1.39
C THR A 156 4.11 16.14 0.34
N ILE A 157 3.96 14.82 0.55
CA ILE A 157 3.19 13.95 -0.33
C ILE A 157 1.71 14.34 -0.34
N SER A 158 1.14 14.66 0.82
CA SER A 158 -0.28 15.03 0.94
C SER A 158 -0.61 16.41 0.36
N MET A 159 0.39 17.21 -0.04
CA MET A 159 0.16 18.45 -0.78
C MET A 159 -0.26 18.22 -2.24
N LEU A 160 -0.01 17.03 -2.79
CA LEU A 160 -0.49 16.70 -4.13
C LEU A 160 -2.02 16.54 -4.08
N THR A 161 -2.73 17.24 -4.96
CA THR A 161 -4.19 17.22 -5.04
C THR A 161 -4.71 16.68 -6.38
N ALA A 162 -5.95 16.21 -6.38
CA ALA A 162 -6.67 15.75 -7.56
C ALA A 162 -8.09 16.37 -7.61
N PRO A 163 -8.72 16.45 -8.80
CA PRO A 163 -10.07 16.99 -8.94
C PRO A 163 -11.19 16.04 -8.47
N SER A 164 -10.85 14.81 -8.09
CA SER A 164 -11.80 13.79 -7.66
C SER A 164 -11.19 12.86 -6.60
N TYR A 165 -12.05 12.12 -5.91
CA TYR A 165 -11.72 11.30 -4.74
C TYR A 165 -11.72 9.80 -5.05
N GLY A 166 -11.07 9.02 -4.20
CA GLY A 166 -11.12 7.55 -4.19
C GLY A 166 -9.82 6.88 -4.65
N PRO A 167 -9.87 5.57 -4.98
CA PRO A 167 -8.69 4.80 -5.36
C PRO A 167 -7.94 5.43 -6.53
N SER A 168 -6.60 5.48 -6.47
CA SER A 168 -5.79 6.10 -7.51
C SER A 168 -6.10 5.63 -8.94
N PRO A 169 -6.33 4.33 -9.24
CA PRO A 169 -6.73 3.90 -10.58
C PRO A 169 -7.97 4.60 -11.13
N ARG A 170 -8.97 4.87 -10.28
CA ARG A 170 -10.20 5.55 -10.71
C ARG A 170 -9.94 7.02 -10.97
N VAL A 171 -9.25 7.68 -10.05
CA VAL A 171 -8.94 9.12 -10.13
C VAL A 171 -8.07 9.42 -11.34
N LEU A 172 -7.03 8.60 -11.58
CA LEU A 172 -6.11 8.74 -12.71
C LEU A 172 -6.79 8.42 -14.05
N ALA A 173 -7.81 7.54 -14.05
CA ALA A 173 -8.67 7.29 -15.21
C ALA A 173 -9.79 8.35 -15.39
N GLY A 174 -9.87 9.38 -14.56
CA GLY A 174 -10.92 10.40 -14.63
C GLY A 174 -12.32 9.94 -14.21
N THR A 175 -12.40 8.82 -13.47
CA THR A 175 -13.65 8.19 -12.98
C THR A 175 -13.73 8.17 -11.45
N GLY A 176 -12.98 9.06 -10.79
CA GLY A 176 -13.04 9.27 -9.35
C GLY A 176 -14.41 9.80 -8.91
N TYR A 177 -14.64 9.79 -7.60
CA TYR A 177 -15.88 10.26 -6.99
C TYR A 177 -15.88 11.78 -6.80
N PRO A 178 -17.04 12.44 -6.86
CA PRO A 178 -17.16 13.88 -6.68
C PRO A 178 -16.97 14.33 -5.23
N THR A 179 -17.20 13.46 -4.24
CA THR A 179 -17.03 13.79 -2.81
C THR A 179 -16.27 12.71 -2.07
N TRP A 180 -15.62 13.10 -0.98
CA TRP A 180 -14.92 12.15 -0.11
C TRP A 180 -15.87 11.15 0.53
N ARG A 181 -17.07 11.58 0.96
CA ARG A 181 -18.10 10.70 1.51
C ARG A 181 -18.43 9.54 0.56
N GLN A 182 -18.62 9.83 -0.73
CA GLN A 182 -18.92 8.79 -1.73
C GLN A 182 -17.74 7.84 -1.93
N ALA A 183 -16.53 8.38 -2.04
CA ALA A 183 -15.31 7.59 -2.15
C ALA A 183 -15.11 6.66 -0.96
N PHE A 184 -15.14 7.21 0.26
CA PHE A 184 -14.95 6.45 1.50
C PHE A 184 -15.99 5.34 1.66
N THR A 185 -17.28 5.66 1.44
CA THR A 185 -18.37 4.68 1.53
C THR A 185 -18.18 3.56 0.50
N SER A 186 -17.81 3.90 -0.74
CA SER A 186 -17.55 2.89 -1.78
C SER A 186 -16.35 2.01 -1.46
N MET A 187 -15.26 2.57 -0.91
CA MET A 187 -14.08 1.80 -0.52
C MET A 187 -14.39 0.87 0.66
N LEU A 188 -15.12 1.35 1.66
CA LEU A 188 -15.55 0.53 2.79
C LEU A 188 -16.45 -0.63 2.32
N GLU A 189 -17.44 -0.35 1.49
CA GLU A 189 -18.35 -1.37 0.98
C GLU A 189 -17.61 -2.41 0.12
N ALA A 190 -16.63 -2.00 -0.69
CA ALA A 190 -15.81 -2.95 -1.45
C ALA A 190 -15.05 -3.93 -0.54
N ILE A 191 -14.56 -3.46 0.60
CA ILE A 191 -13.87 -4.30 1.59
C ILE A 191 -14.86 -5.20 2.33
N LEU A 192 -16.07 -4.71 2.68
CA LEU A 192 -17.11 -5.55 3.27
C LEU A 192 -17.57 -6.65 2.31
N GLN A 193 -17.68 -6.36 1.02
CA GLN A 193 -17.97 -7.36 -0.01
C GLN A 193 -16.85 -8.40 -0.14
N ASP A 194 -15.57 -7.96 -0.07
CA ASP A 194 -14.44 -8.91 0.00
C ASP A 194 -14.57 -9.83 1.23
N ALA A 195 -15.00 -9.30 2.37
CA ALA A 195 -15.23 -10.09 3.58
C ALA A 195 -16.37 -11.11 3.41
N GLU A 196 -17.49 -10.69 2.81
CA GLU A 196 -18.66 -11.54 2.54
C GLU A 196 -18.28 -12.68 1.57
N ASP A 197 -17.60 -12.36 0.46
CA ASP A 197 -17.14 -13.34 -0.53
C ASP A 197 -16.15 -14.36 0.04
N MET A 198 -15.40 -13.95 1.07
CA MET A 198 -14.39 -14.78 1.73
C MET A 198 -14.90 -15.38 3.05
N LEU A 199 -16.18 -15.17 3.39
CA LEU A 199 -16.83 -15.68 4.61
C LEU A 199 -16.15 -15.22 5.91
N VAL A 200 -15.51 -14.05 5.89
CA VAL A 200 -14.90 -13.45 7.08
C VAL A 200 -15.99 -12.84 7.94
N LEU A 201 -16.10 -13.24 9.20
CA LEU A 201 -17.09 -12.68 10.10
C LEU A 201 -16.63 -11.32 10.62
N VAL A 202 -17.37 -10.26 10.31
CA VAL A 202 -17.23 -8.91 10.90
C VAL A 202 -18.63 -8.40 11.30
N PRO A 203 -18.76 -7.41 12.19
CA PRO A 203 -20.06 -6.88 12.59
C PRO A 203 -20.67 -5.98 11.49
N TYR A 204 -21.03 -6.57 10.35
CA TYR A 204 -21.49 -5.91 9.12
C TYR A 204 -22.56 -4.84 9.36
N VAL A 205 -23.61 -5.21 10.09
CA VAL A 205 -24.75 -4.32 10.37
C VAL A 205 -24.30 -3.12 11.20
N ALA A 206 -23.47 -3.34 12.23
CA ALA A 206 -22.97 -2.24 13.06
C ALA A 206 -22.04 -1.32 12.29
N VAL A 207 -21.12 -1.87 11.48
CA VAL A 207 -20.23 -1.08 10.62
C VAL A 207 -21.02 -0.21 9.66
N ARG A 208 -21.93 -0.81 8.87
CA ARG A 208 -22.74 -0.06 7.90
C ARG A 208 -23.62 0.99 8.58
N SER A 209 -24.21 0.66 9.73
CA SER A 209 -25.09 1.59 10.47
C SER A 209 -24.33 2.78 11.05
N GLU A 210 -23.22 2.55 11.74
CA GLU A 210 -22.43 3.64 12.34
C GLU A 210 -21.79 4.53 11.27
N VAL A 211 -21.27 3.95 10.18
CA VAL A 211 -20.72 4.75 9.08
C VAL A 211 -21.80 5.57 8.39
N ALA A 212 -22.97 4.98 8.11
CA ALA A 212 -24.08 5.72 7.48
C ALA A 212 -24.58 6.87 8.37
N ARG A 213 -24.69 6.63 9.68
CA ARG A 213 -25.14 7.61 10.67
C ARG A 213 -24.25 8.84 10.74
N HIS A 214 -22.94 8.64 10.60
CA HIS A 214 -21.92 9.69 10.72
C HIS A 214 -21.36 10.18 9.38
N ALA A 215 -21.88 9.70 8.26
CA ALA A 215 -21.32 9.97 6.93
C ALA A 215 -21.20 11.47 6.61
N SER A 216 -21.98 12.33 7.25
CA SER A 216 -21.94 13.79 7.05
C SER A 216 -20.61 14.45 7.38
N VAL A 217 -19.89 13.94 8.37
CA VAL A 217 -18.57 14.50 8.75
C VAL A 217 -17.50 14.30 7.69
N LEU A 218 -17.75 13.43 6.70
CA LEU A 218 -16.85 13.18 5.57
C LEU A 218 -16.97 14.27 4.50
N ASP A 219 -18.07 15.03 4.45
CA ASP A 219 -18.23 16.14 3.50
C ASP A 219 -17.40 17.37 3.88
N GLU A 220 -16.91 17.44 5.12
CA GLU A 220 -15.96 18.48 5.56
C GLU A 220 -14.61 18.37 4.84
N VAL A 221 -14.31 17.23 4.21
CA VAL A 221 -13.10 17.01 3.43
C VAL A 221 -13.30 17.57 2.03
N VAL A 222 -12.90 18.83 1.85
CA VAL A 222 -13.12 19.60 0.61
C VAL A 222 -11.98 19.52 -0.42
N GLU A 223 -10.87 18.85 -0.08
CA GLU A 223 -9.74 18.65 -1.00
C GLU A 223 -9.35 17.17 -1.07
N ALA A 224 -9.22 16.63 -2.29
CA ALA A 224 -8.71 15.27 -2.51
C ALA A 224 -7.18 15.28 -2.54
N LYS A 225 -6.55 14.89 -1.44
CA LYS A 225 -5.09 14.84 -1.28
C LYS A 225 -4.56 13.43 -1.49
N LEU A 226 -3.33 13.29 -1.97
CA LEU A 226 -2.71 11.97 -2.11
C LEU A 226 -2.53 11.33 -0.72
N VAL A 227 -3.16 10.18 -0.51
CA VAL A 227 -3.13 9.40 0.73
C VAL A 227 -2.27 8.15 0.50
N PRO A 228 -1.04 8.12 1.05
CA PRO A 228 -0.14 7.01 0.83
C PRO A 228 -0.37 5.94 1.91
N MET A 229 -1.45 5.16 1.74
CA MET A 229 -2.06 4.27 2.76
C MET A 229 -1.08 3.65 3.77
N ASP A 230 -0.15 2.81 3.33
CA ASP A 230 0.79 2.12 4.24
C ASP A 230 2.20 2.73 4.24
N VAL A 231 2.41 3.84 3.52
CA VAL A 231 3.71 4.52 3.46
C VAL A 231 3.95 5.21 4.80
N GLY A 232 5.16 5.06 5.34
CA GLY A 232 5.53 5.63 6.64
C GLY A 232 5.31 4.69 7.83
N THR A 233 4.65 3.53 7.64
CA THR A 233 4.70 2.45 8.63
C THR A 233 6.13 1.90 8.75
N GLU A 234 6.51 1.40 9.92
CA GLU A 234 7.91 1.01 10.19
C GLU A 234 8.46 -0.03 9.17
N ARG A 235 7.61 -0.95 8.70
CA ARG A 235 7.96 -1.95 7.66
C ARG A 235 8.24 -1.34 6.29
N ASN A 236 7.69 -0.16 6.01
CA ASN A 236 7.76 0.52 4.71
C ASN A 236 8.70 1.74 4.72
N VAL A 237 9.42 1.96 5.82
CA VAL A 237 10.45 3.00 5.96
C VAL A 237 11.81 2.31 6.01
N LEU A 238 12.70 2.66 5.08
CA LEU A 238 14.09 2.19 5.05
C LEU A 238 15.00 3.23 5.67
N ILE A 239 15.89 2.76 6.53
CA ILE A 239 16.88 3.56 7.25
C ILE A 239 18.29 3.12 6.84
N ASP A 240 19.18 4.09 6.70
CA ASP A 240 20.61 3.81 6.60
C ASP A 240 21.16 3.47 7.99
N GLU A 241 21.72 2.28 8.16
CA GLU A 241 22.18 1.82 9.47
C GLU A 241 23.31 2.66 10.07
N ARG A 242 24.07 3.41 9.25
CA ARG A 242 25.20 4.21 9.71
C ARG A 242 24.77 5.64 10.07
N SER A 243 24.04 6.31 9.18
CA SER A 243 23.59 7.69 9.40
C SER A 243 22.29 7.78 10.20
N LYS A 244 21.53 6.68 10.30
CA LYS A 244 20.17 6.62 10.87
C LYS A 244 19.17 7.54 10.17
N GLU A 245 19.44 7.91 8.92
CA GLU A 245 18.56 8.73 8.12
C GLU A 245 17.55 7.89 7.33
N VAL A 246 16.39 8.47 7.06
CA VAL A 246 15.37 7.87 6.18
C VAL A 246 15.86 7.90 4.73
N VAL A 247 16.15 6.73 4.17
CA VAL A 247 16.68 6.56 2.80
C VAL A 247 15.69 5.90 1.85
N GLY A 248 14.50 5.54 2.32
CA GLY A 248 13.46 5.00 1.45
C GLY A 248 12.07 4.96 2.04
N LEU A 249 11.09 5.31 1.21
CA LEU A 249 9.67 5.11 1.46
C LEU A 249 9.12 4.12 0.42
N LEU A 250 8.44 3.07 0.90
CA LEU A 250 7.93 1.96 0.10
C LEU A 250 6.40 1.87 0.14
N SER A 251 5.84 0.93 -0.63
CA SER A 251 4.40 0.56 -0.64
C SER A 251 3.43 1.56 -1.27
N TRP A 252 3.80 2.06 -2.45
CA TRP A 252 3.02 3.01 -3.26
C TRP A 252 1.86 2.42 -4.06
N GLY A 253 1.60 1.11 -3.95
CA GLY A 253 0.57 0.44 -4.75
C GLY A 253 -0.85 0.71 -4.27
N GLY A 254 -1.04 0.97 -2.99
CA GLY A 254 -2.37 1.14 -2.38
C GLY A 254 -2.81 2.59 -2.21
N CYS A 255 -2.20 3.55 -2.92
CA CYS A 255 -2.54 4.96 -2.75
C CYS A 255 -4.00 5.27 -3.14
N VAL A 256 -4.58 6.25 -2.46
CA VAL A 256 -5.90 6.80 -2.76
C VAL A 256 -5.84 8.33 -2.74
N TRP A 257 -6.90 9.00 -3.21
CA TRP A 257 -7.02 10.46 -3.15
C TRP A 257 -8.20 10.85 -2.24
N GLY A 258 -7.94 11.61 -1.19
CA GLY A 258 -8.93 11.95 -0.17
C GLY A 258 -8.33 12.61 1.06
N ASP A 259 -8.84 12.23 2.23
CA ASP A 259 -8.34 12.76 3.50
C ASP A 259 -7.03 12.04 3.90
N PRO A 260 -5.89 12.75 4.07
CA PRO A 260 -4.63 12.15 4.48
C PRO A 260 -4.72 11.36 5.79
N TYR A 261 -5.61 11.75 6.71
CA TYR A 261 -5.77 11.07 7.99
C TYR A 261 -6.31 9.63 7.89
N LEU A 262 -6.74 9.19 6.70
CA LEU A 262 -7.06 7.79 6.43
C LEU A 262 -5.81 6.89 6.43
N ALA A 263 -4.61 7.43 6.16
CA ALA A 263 -3.39 6.63 6.08
C ALA A 263 -3.13 5.84 7.38
N THR A 264 -2.56 4.64 7.25
CA THR A 264 -2.36 3.68 8.34
C THR A 264 -1.56 4.28 9.49
N VAL A 265 -0.53 5.08 9.19
CA VAL A 265 0.33 5.73 10.19
C VAL A 265 -0.45 6.49 11.26
N PHE A 266 -1.56 7.17 10.93
CA PHE A 266 -2.32 7.97 11.90
C PHE A 266 -3.10 7.15 12.92
N GLY A 267 -3.05 5.82 12.83
CA GLY A 267 -3.66 4.87 13.77
C GLY A 267 -2.64 4.04 14.53
N GLU A 268 -1.34 4.30 14.32
CA GLU A 268 -0.25 3.60 14.97
C GLU A 268 0.08 4.22 16.34
N ASP A 269 0.35 3.36 17.33
CA ASP A 269 0.61 3.80 18.70
C ASP A 269 1.94 4.56 18.84
N TRP A 270 2.90 4.33 17.93
CA TRP A 270 4.19 5.01 17.97
C TRP A 270 4.14 6.47 17.50
N VAL A 271 3.05 6.91 16.85
CA VAL A 271 2.93 8.28 16.36
C VAL A 271 2.81 9.26 17.53
N GLY A 272 3.95 9.90 17.83
CA GLY A 272 4.08 10.87 18.92
C GLY A 272 4.38 12.29 18.44
N GLU A 273 4.82 13.11 19.37
CA GLU A 273 5.11 14.55 19.19
C GLU A 273 6.02 14.83 17.99
N ALA A 274 7.14 14.09 17.86
CA ALA A 274 8.11 14.33 16.79
C ALA A 274 7.52 14.11 15.39
N PHE A 275 6.68 13.09 15.20
CA PHE A 275 5.96 12.90 13.94
C PHE A 275 5.04 14.09 13.65
N TRP A 276 4.29 14.56 14.64
CA TRP A 276 3.38 15.69 14.50
C TRP A 276 4.10 17.01 14.22
N GLU A 277 5.28 17.24 14.80
CA GLU A 277 6.15 18.37 14.44
C GLU A 277 6.52 18.33 12.95
N GLY A 278 6.88 17.16 12.43
CA GLY A 278 7.18 16.97 11.02
C GLY A 278 5.96 17.15 10.12
N TRP A 279 4.84 16.56 10.52
CA TRP A 279 3.56 16.66 9.80
C TRP A 279 3.01 18.10 9.79
N GLY A 280 3.29 18.87 10.83
CA GLY A 280 2.99 20.30 10.94
C GLY A 280 1.85 20.65 11.89
N GLU A 281 0.89 19.75 12.12
CA GLU A 281 -0.19 19.98 13.08
C GLU A 281 -0.76 18.67 13.66
N CYS A 282 -0.95 18.61 14.97
CA CYS A 282 -1.74 17.56 15.59
C CYS A 282 -3.18 18.05 15.76
N PRO A 283 -4.15 17.54 14.98
CA PRO A 283 -5.51 18.05 15.06
C PRO A 283 -6.15 17.68 16.39
N ALA A 284 -6.84 18.63 17.01
CA ALA A 284 -7.63 18.37 18.20
C ALA A 284 -8.74 17.38 17.88
N ARG A 285 -8.78 16.27 18.63
CA ARG A 285 -9.73 15.18 18.47
C ARG A 285 -11.07 15.51 19.14
N ILE A 286 -11.79 16.47 18.57
CA ILE A 286 -13.09 16.95 19.08
C ILE A 286 -14.13 16.98 17.97
N GLY A 287 -15.41 16.84 18.33
CA GLY A 287 -16.54 16.95 17.41
C GLY A 287 -16.40 16.07 16.17
N SER A 288 -16.60 16.65 14.99
CA SER A 288 -16.55 15.95 13.70
C SER A 288 -15.18 15.34 13.38
N VAL A 289 -14.08 15.95 13.84
CA VAL A 289 -12.72 15.43 13.63
C VAL A 289 -12.55 14.09 14.34
N GLN A 290 -13.04 13.97 15.58
CA GLN A 290 -12.99 12.72 16.32
C GLN A 290 -13.85 11.64 15.66
N VAL A 291 -15.07 11.99 15.24
CA VAL A 291 -15.95 11.06 14.52
C VAL A 291 -15.30 10.57 13.23
N ARG A 292 -14.72 11.47 12.43
CA ARG A 292 -14.02 11.13 11.19
C ARG A 292 -12.82 10.22 11.43
N HIS A 293 -12.04 10.49 12.47
CA HIS A 293 -10.94 9.61 12.88
C HIS A 293 -11.43 8.19 13.25
N LEU A 294 -12.54 8.09 13.97
CA LEU A 294 -13.15 6.79 14.32
C LEU A 294 -13.65 6.04 13.08
N LEU A 295 -14.23 6.74 12.08
CA LEU A 295 -14.60 6.12 10.80
C LEU A 295 -13.37 5.55 10.08
N TYR A 296 -12.24 6.27 10.06
CA TYR A 296 -10.99 5.78 9.48
C TYR A 296 -10.40 4.61 10.27
N LEU A 297 -10.55 4.61 11.58
CA LEU A 297 -10.18 3.48 12.42
C LEU A 297 -11.02 2.25 12.09
N VAL A 298 -12.34 2.39 11.96
CA VAL A 298 -13.23 1.31 11.50
C VAL A 298 -12.79 0.76 10.14
N TYR A 299 -12.56 1.62 9.15
CA TYR A 299 -12.10 1.20 7.82
C TYR A 299 -10.80 0.38 7.89
N ARG A 300 -9.77 0.91 8.57
CA ARG A 300 -8.46 0.25 8.69
C ARG A 300 -8.56 -1.06 9.47
N SER A 301 -9.36 -1.10 10.54
CA SER A 301 -9.54 -2.33 11.31
C SER A 301 -10.28 -3.40 10.52
N VAL A 302 -11.34 -3.06 9.78
CA VAL A 302 -12.03 -4.03 8.89
C VAL A 302 -11.06 -4.57 7.84
N LEU A 303 -10.31 -3.69 7.16
CA LEU A 303 -9.29 -4.07 6.19
C LEU A 303 -8.23 -5.01 6.79
N SER A 304 -7.76 -4.69 8.00
CA SER A 304 -6.75 -5.46 8.73
C SER A 304 -7.27 -6.85 9.12
N VAL A 305 -8.48 -6.95 9.66
CA VAL A 305 -9.14 -8.23 9.99
C VAL A 305 -9.22 -9.13 8.77
N ILE A 306 -9.71 -8.60 7.65
CA ILE A 306 -9.88 -9.39 6.42
C ILE A 306 -8.52 -9.83 5.90
N THR A 307 -7.57 -8.89 5.80
CA THR A 307 -6.22 -9.16 5.27
C THR A 307 -5.51 -10.26 6.07
N GLN A 308 -5.58 -10.19 7.39
CA GLN A 308 -4.90 -11.14 8.30
C GLN A 308 -5.63 -12.49 8.35
N TYR A 309 -6.96 -12.50 8.24
CA TYR A 309 -7.73 -13.74 8.16
C TYR A 309 -7.41 -14.53 6.89
N ILE A 310 -7.32 -13.85 5.74
CA ILE A 310 -7.13 -14.51 4.44
C ILE A 310 -5.68 -14.86 4.13
N ARG A 311 -4.73 -14.14 4.76
CA ARG A 311 -3.29 -14.27 4.57
C ARG A 311 -2.54 -14.15 5.91
N PRO A 312 -2.74 -15.09 6.85
CA PRO A 312 -2.08 -15.05 8.17
C PRO A 312 -0.55 -15.13 8.07
N GLU A 313 -0.02 -15.69 6.98
CA GLU A 313 1.42 -15.79 6.71
C GLU A 313 2.11 -14.45 6.49
N LEU A 314 1.35 -13.39 6.15
CA LEU A 314 1.89 -12.03 6.02
C LEU A 314 2.07 -11.34 7.39
N GLY A 315 1.68 -12.02 8.47
CA GLY A 315 1.77 -11.54 9.85
C GLY A 315 0.65 -10.56 10.20
N GLY A 316 0.73 -10.04 11.43
CA GLY A 316 -0.30 -9.19 12.03
C GLY A 316 -1.03 -9.87 13.17
N ASP A 317 -1.95 -9.13 13.79
CA ASP A 317 -2.75 -9.60 14.92
C ASP A 317 -4.23 -9.38 14.63
N GLU A 318 -4.88 -10.42 14.08
CA GLU A 318 -6.30 -10.37 13.71
C GLU A 318 -7.17 -10.07 14.94
N LEU A 319 -6.78 -10.61 16.10
CA LEU A 319 -7.53 -10.42 17.34
C LEU A 319 -7.44 -8.97 17.81
N GLU A 320 -6.27 -8.33 17.72
CA GLU A 320 -6.14 -6.91 18.04
C GLU A 320 -6.87 -6.03 17.02
N ALA A 321 -6.83 -6.37 15.73
CA ALA A 321 -7.62 -5.67 14.71
C ALA A 321 -9.12 -5.73 15.02
N ARG A 322 -9.63 -6.89 15.45
CA ARG A 322 -11.02 -7.06 15.91
C ARG A 322 -11.33 -6.24 17.15
N ARG A 323 -10.45 -6.22 18.15
CA ARG A 323 -10.64 -5.42 19.37
C ARG A 323 -10.70 -3.93 19.04
N THR A 324 -9.80 -3.45 18.19
CA THR A 324 -9.78 -2.06 17.74
C THR A 324 -11.06 -1.69 16.98
N LEU A 325 -11.54 -2.58 16.10
CA LEU A 325 -12.84 -2.40 15.43
C LEU A 325 -13.98 -2.25 16.45
N MET A 326 -14.07 -3.16 17.42
CA MET A 326 -15.13 -3.12 18.43
C MET A 326 -15.04 -1.86 19.31
N ARG A 327 -13.84 -1.44 19.72
CA ARG A 327 -13.63 -0.18 20.46
C ARG A 327 -14.08 1.03 19.66
N ALA A 328 -13.75 1.08 18.37
CA ALA A 328 -14.12 2.19 17.49
C ALA A 328 -15.64 2.29 17.32
N LEU A 329 -16.33 1.16 17.09
CA LEU A 329 -17.78 1.11 16.98
C LEU A 329 -18.47 1.52 18.29
N SER A 330 -17.99 1.02 19.43
CA SER A 330 -18.52 1.43 20.73
C SER A 330 -18.37 2.93 20.96
N GLN A 331 -17.22 3.54 20.62
CA GLN A 331 -17.05 4.99 20.74
C GLN A 331 -17.95 5.77 19.78
N LEU A 332 -18.11 5.32 18.54
CA LEU A 332 -19.03 5.94 17.58
C LEU A 332 -20.46 5.99 18.13
N SER A 333 -20.94 4.91 18.76
CA SER A 333 -22.28 4.84 19.35
C SER A 333 -22.55 5.85 20.48
N MET A 334 -21.50 6.47 21.05
CA MET A 334 -21.64 7.49 22.09
C MET A 334 -21.80 8.92 21.54
N PHE A 335 -21.47 9.13 20.27
CA PHE A 335 -21.76 10.36 19.52
C PHE A 335 -23.15 10.27 18.91
#